data_AF-A0A6B2H5L2-F1
#
_entry.id   AF-A0A6B2H5L2-F1
#
_cell.length_a   1.000
_cell.length_b   1.000
_cell.length_c   1.000
_cell.angle_alpha   90.00
_cell.angle_beta   90.00
_cell.angle_gamma   90.00
#
_symmetry.space_group_name_H-M   'P 1'
#
loop_
_entity.id
_entity.type
_entity.pdbx_description
1 polymer ?
#
loop_
_entity_poly.entity_id
_entity_poly.type
_entity_poly.pdbx_seq_one_letter_code
_entity_poly.pdbx_strand_id
1 'polypeptide(L)' 'MEIAAYKYLNVALNKKDALVLYYQLTTYIRENDPACFSRLMEQNDGKLEDNTLMQLVLDCMQKQHPQVLKQAIEPYTEAA' A
#
# COMPACT_ATOMS: atom_id res chain seq x y z
N MET A 1 -12.42 -3.21 12.36
CA MET A 1 -11.55 -2.86 11.22
C MET A 1 -10.47 -3.93 11.11
N GLU A 2 -10.87 -5.11 10.63
CA GLU A 2 -9.95 -6.22 10.37
C GLU A 2 -10.01 -6.48 8.86
N ILE A 3 -8.84 -6.50 8.22
CA ILE A 3 -8.60 -7.02 6.87
C ILE A 3 -9.18 -6.15 5.73
N ALA A 4 -8.45 -5.09 5.35
CA ALA A 4 -8.73 -4.38 4.09
C ALA A 4 -7.50 -3.92 3.28
N ALA A 5 -6.28 -4.37 3.57
CA ALA A 5 -5.18 -4.19 2.60
C ALA A 5 -5.21 -5.28 1.50
N TYR A 6 -5.65 -6.49 1.85
CA TYR A 6 -5.19 -7.68 1.13
C TYR A 6 -6.23 -8.46 0.35
N LYS A 7 -7.45 -7.93 0.18
CA LYS A 7 -8.48 -8.65 -0.59
C LYS A 7 -8.04 -8.96 -2.04
N TYR A 8 -6.99 -8.29 -2.53
CA TYR A 8 -6.36 -8.52 -3.84
C TYR A 8 -5.06 -9.36 -3.81
N LEU A 9 -4.48 -9.64 -2.64
CA LEU A 9 -3.19 -10.34 -2.49
C LEU A 9 -3.26 -11.57 -1.56
N ASN A 10 -4.43 -11.93 -1.03
CA ASN A 10 -4.68 -13.13 -0.21
C ASN A 10 -3.89 -13.25 1.12
N VAL A 11 -3.26 -12.20 1.64
CA VAL A 11 -2.52 -12.25 2.93
C VAL A 11 -3.34 -11.65 4.06
N ALA A 12 -3.51 -12.33 5.18
CA ALA A 12 -4.17 -11.72 6.35
C ALA A 12 -3.14 -10.91 7.16
N LEU A 13 -3.19 -9.57 7.09
CA LEU A 13 -2.38 -8.71 7.95
C LEU A 13 -3.16 -8.12 9.13
N ASN A 14 -2.48 -8.05 10.27
CA ASN A 14 -2.93 -7.24 11.41
C ASN A 14 -2.75 -5.74 11.14
N LYS A 15 -3.38 -4.90 11.97
CA LYS A 15 -3.38 -3.43 11.79
C LYS A 15 -1.97 -2.82 11.81
N LYS A 16 -1.05 -3.35 12.62
CA LYS A 16 0.31 -2.81 12.76
C LYS A 16 1.11 -3.06 11.48
N ASP A 17 1.06 -4.29 10.97
CA ASP A 17 1.80 -4.68 9.77
C ASP A 17 1.25 -4.01 8.52
N ALA A 18 -0.08 -3.84 8.43
CA ALA A 18 -0.72 -3.09 7.35
C ALA A 18 -0.25 -1.63 7.30
N LEU A 19 -0.11 -0.97 8.46
CA LEU A 19 0.43 0.39 8.54
C LEU A 19 1.89 0.46 8.12
N VAL A 20 2.72 -0.50 8.57
CA VAL A 20 4.15 -0.54 8.18
C VAL A 20 4.28 -0.69 6.67
N LEU A 21 3.54 -1.62 6.07
CA LEU A 21 3.53 -1.82 4.62
C LEU A 21 3.09 -0.55 3.89
N TYR A 22 2.00 0.08 4.35
CA TYR A 22 1.53 1.34 3.78
C TYR A 22 2.63 2.41 3.75
N TYR A 23 3.34 2.63 4.86
CA TYR A 23 4.41 3.62 4.91
C TYR A 23 5.60 3.27 4.00
N GLN A 24 5.96 1.99 3.91
CA GLN A 24 7.04 1.53 3.03
C GLN A 24 6.71 1.79 1.55
N LEU A 25 5.52 1.37 1.11
CA LEU A 25 5.08 1.56 -0.27
C LEU A 25 4.93 3.06 -0.60
N THR A 26 4.34 3.83 0.31
CA THR A 26 4.14 5.27 0.12
C THR A 26 5.49 6.01 0.03
N THR A 27 6.45 5.63 0.87
CA THR A 27 7.81 6.20 0.82
C THR A 27 8.48 5.87 -0.50
N TYR A 28 8.35 4.62 -0.97
CA TYR A 28 8.89 4.20 -2.26
C TYR A 28 8.34 5.03 -3.41
N ILE A 29 7.00 5.18 -3.50
CA ILE A 29 6.37 5.99 -4.55
C ILE A 29 6.83 7.43 -4.43
N ARG A 30 6.89 8.01 -3.23
CA ARG A 30 7.36 9.39 -3.03
C ARG A 30 8.78 9.61 -3.56
N GLU A 31 9.67 8.64 -3.39
CA GLU A 31 11.08 8.77 -3.80
C GLU A 31 11.31 8.45 -5.28
N ASN A 32 10.59 7.46 -5.84
CA ASN A 32 10.82 6.95 -7.19
C ASN A 32 9.84 7.52 -8.22
N ASP A 33 8.63 7.90 -7.81
CA ASP A 33 7.63 8.57 -8.64
C ASP A 33 6.87 9.66 -7.85
N PRO A 34 7.55 10.79 -7.56
CA PRO A 34 6.96 11.89 -6.80
C PRO A 34 5.73 12.50 -7.49
N ALA A 35 5.65 12.43 -8.83
CA ALA A 35 4.49 12.91 -9.57
C ALA A 35 3.26 12.03 -9.32
N CYS A 36 3.44 10.71 -9.28
CA CYS A 36 2.38 9.79 -8.91
C CYS A 36 1.97 9.96 -7.45
N PHE A 37 2.94 10.14 -6.53
CA PHE A 37 2.65 10.45 -5.14
C PHE A 37 1.84 11.74 -4.99
N SER A 38 2.24 12.83 -5.65
CA SER A 38 1.50 14.09 -5.63
C SER A 38 0.08 13.94 -6.17
N ARG A 39 -0.14 13.23 -7.29
CA ARG A 39 -1.49 12.96 -7.80
C ARG A 39 -2.32 12.13 -6.83
N LEU A 40 -1.70 11.13 -6.20
CA LEU A 40 -2.35 10.31 -5.20
C LEU A 40 -2.73 11.15 -3.98
N MET A 41 -1.90 12.11 -3.55
CA MET A 41 -2.24 13.02 -2.46
C MET A 41 -3.28 14.09 -2.86
N GLU A 42 -3.20 14.66 -4.06
CA GLU A 42 -4.12 15.66 -4.58
C GLU A 42 -5.54 15.10 -4.82
N GLN A 43 -5.65 13.87 -5.34
CA GLN A 43 -6.94 13.20 -5.51
C GLN A 43 -7.62 12.89 -4.17
N ASN A 44 -6.86 12.89 -3.07
CA ASN A 44 -7.29 12.35 -1.79
C ASN A 44 -7.38 13.42 -0.67
N ASP A 45 -7.47 14.70 -1.06
CA ASP A 45 -7.63 15.94 -0.28
C ASP A 45 -8.30 15.79 1.11
N GLY A 46 -7.58 15.19 2.06
CA GLY A 46 -7.86 15.10 3.50
C GLY A 46 -9.04 14.26 3.98
N LYS A 47 -9.85 13.63 3.09
CA LYS A 47 -11.15 13.04 3.47
C LYS A 47 -11.23 11.51 3.42
N LEU A 48 -10.21 10.81 2.94
CA LEU A 48 -10.25 9.35 2.86
C LEU A 48 -9.85 8.68 4.16
N GLU A 49 -10.57 7.62 4.51
CA GLU A 49 -10.18 6.72 5.58
C GLU A 49 -8.86 6.01 5.21
N ASP A 50 -8.01 5.74 6.20
CA ASP A 50 -6.69 5.09 6.04
C ASP A 50 -6.77 3.80 5.20
N ASN A 51 -7.88 3.06 5.30
CA ASN A 51 -8.11 1.83 4.53
C ASN A 51 -8.25 2.10 3.02
N THR A 52 -8.92 3.18 2.63
CA THR A 52 -9.09 3.55 1.22
C THR A 52 -7.78 4.08 0.65
N LEU A 53 -7.05 4.87 1.43
CA LEU A 53 -5.73 5.37 1.03
C LEU A 53 -4.74 4.21 0.83
N MET A 54 -4.76 3.24 1.74
CA MET A 54 -3.94 2.03 1.63
C MET A 54 -4.29 1.20 0.39
N GLN A 55 -5.57 1.03 0.07
CA GLN A 55 -5.99 0.35 -1.17
C GLN A 55 -5.47 1.06 -2.42
N LEU A 56 -5.53 2.40 -2.47
CA LEU A 56 -5.04 3.17 -3.62
C LEU A 56 -3.53 3.05 -3.81
N VAL A 57 -2.76 3.09 -2.72
CA VAL A 57 -1.31 2.86 -2.77
C VAL A 57 -1.01 1.46 -3.29
N LEU A 58 -1.75 0.45 -2.85
CA LEU A 58 -1.59 -0.93 -3.33
C LEU A 58 -1.94 -1.08 -4.80
N ASP A 59 -3.04 -0.50 -5.27
CA ASP A 59 -3.45 -0.51 -6.67
C ASP A 59 -2.41 0.17 -7.56
N CYS A 60 -1.85 1.29 -7.10
CA CYS A 60 -0.77 2.00 -7.78
C CYS A 60 0.47 1.10 -7.92
N MET A 61 0.88 0.48 -6.81
CA MET A 61 2.03 -0.43 -6.79
C MET A 61 1.79 -1.68 -7.65
N GLN A 62 0.58 -2.24 -7.68
CA GLN A 62 0.25 -3.37 -8.56
C GLN A 62 0.40 -3.02 -10.04
N LYS A 63 -0.03 -1.82 -10.44
CA LYS A 63 0.00 -1.39 -11.84
C LYS A 63 1.38 -0.96 -12.30
N GLN A 64 2.12 -0.22 -11.47
CA GLN A 64 3.36 0.42 -11.88
C GLN A 64 4.62 -0.29 -11.34
N HIS A 65 4.55 -0.89 -10.15
CA HIS A 65 5.70 -1.48 -9.46
C HIS A 65 5.39 -2.88 -8.87
N PRO A 66 4.86 -3.84 -9.66
CA PRO A 66 4.39 -5.12 -9.14
C PRO A 66 5.48 -5.95 -8.46
N GLN A 67 6.74 -5.79 -8.88
CA GLN A 67 7.87 -6.51 -8.27
C GLN A 67 8.21 -5.95 -6.88
N VAL A 68 8.16 -4.63 -6.71
CA VAL A 68 8.42 -3.97 -5.42
C VAL A 68 7.32 -4.32 -4.43
N LEU A 69 6.08 -4.35 -4.91
CA LEU A 69 4.96 -4.80 -4.10
C LEU A 69 5.16 -6.24 -3.61
N LYS A 70 5.58 -7.16 -4.49
CA LYS A 70 5.89 -8.55 -4.11
C LYS A 70 6.97 -8.63 -3.03
N GLN A 71 8.07 -7.90 -3.19
CA GLN A 71 9.15 -7.87 -2.19
C GLN A 71 8.70 -7.28 -0.85
N ALA A 72 7.81 -6.29 -0.87
CA ALA A 72 7.28 -5.69 0.35
C ALA A 72 6.30 -6.63 1.08
N ILE A 73 5.60 -7.53 0.37
CA ILE A 73 4.67 -8.49 0.99
C ILE A 73 5.31 -9.82 1.37
N GLU A 74 6.42 -10.21 0.73
CA GLU A 74 7.15 -11.47 0.98
C GLU A 74 7.43 -11.74 2.48
N PRO A 75 7.91 -10.75 3.27
CA PRO A 75 8.17 -10.93 4.70
C PRO A 75 6.94 -11.31 5.53
N TYR A 76 5.74 -11.06 5.01
CA TYR A 76 4.47 -11.32 5.66
C TYR A 76 3.78 -12.58 5.16
N THR A 77 4.22 -13.13 4.02
CA THR A 77 3.72 -14.40 3.47
C THR A 77 4.46 -15.63 3.99
N GLU A 78 5.75 -15.52 4.32
CA GLU A 78 6.52 -16.65 4.88
C GLU A 78 6.23 -16.94 6.36
N ALA A 79 5.50 -16.04 7.03
CA ALA A 79 5.15 -16.18 8.46
C ALA A 79 3.77 -16.83 8.71
N ALA A 80 3.08 -17.29 7.66
CA ALA A 80 1.74 -17.90 7.70
C ALA A 80 1.76 -19.35 7.22
#